data_AF-A0A7W0ZST3-F1
#
_entry.id   AF-A0A7W0ZST3-F1
#
_cell.length_a   1.000
_cell.length_b   1.000
_cell.length_c   1.000
_cell.angle_alpha   90.00
_cell.angle_beta   90.00
_cell.angle_gamma   90.00
#
_symmetry.space_group_name_H-M   'P 1'
#
loop_
_entity.id
_entity.type
_entity.pdbx_description
1 polymer ?
#
loop_
_entity_poly.entity_id
_entity_poly.type
_entity_poly.pdbx_seq_one_letter_code
_entity_poly.pdbx_strand_id
1 'polypeptide(L)'
;VKVSLDTPEIALGVSEGLRRLIDGVAAGNDELDPDALEMIARAAEVAARMRSPVDLWFAQNASFRLLQRLPGLHERAADGDARAIRIVGNLQRLAGALRLAVPA
;
A
#
# COMPACT_ATOMS: atom_id res chain seq x y z
N VAL A 1 25.21 18.58 -6.37
CA VAL A 1 24.19 19.25 -5.53
C VAL A 1 23.30 18.18 -4.92
N LYS A 2 23.16 18.13 -3.58
CA LYS A 2 22.21 17.22 -2.90
C LYS A 2 20.93 18.01 -2.63
N VAL A 3 19.86 17.71 -3.34
CA VAL A 3 18.54 18.32 -3.10
C VAL A 3 17.80 17.47 -2.08
N SER A 4 17.39 18.07 -0.97
CA SER A 4 16.46 17.42 -0.04
C SER A 4 15.07 17.50 -0.66
N LEU A 5 14.52 16.35 -1.05
CA LEU A 5 13.13 16.24 -1.51
C LEU A 5 12.14 16.08 -0.34
N ASP A 6 12.65 16.11 0.89
CA ASP A 6 11.84 16.06 2.10
C ASP A 6 11.38 17.48 2.46
N THR A 7 10.43 18.01 1.68
CA THR A 7 9.77 19.30 1.92
C THR A 7 8.26 19.13 2.07
N PRO A 8 7.54 20.08 2.69
CA PRO A 8 6.09 20.01 2.84
C PRO A 8 5.33 19.86 1.51
N GLU A 9 5.79 20.50 0.44
CA GLU A 9 5.17 20.43 -0.89
C GLU A 9 5.27 19.02 -1.48
N ILE A 10 6.43 18.38 -1.31
CA ILE A 10 6.62 16.99 -1.71
C ILE A 10 5.79 16.06 -0.84
N ALA A 11 5.72 16.30 0.48
CA ALA A 11 4.90 15.49 1.39
C ALA A 11 3.40 15.52 1.01
N LEU A 12 2.87 16.70 0.64
CA LEU A 12 1.51 16.84 0.12
C LEU A 12 1.31 16.05 -1.17
N GLY A 13 2.24 16.17 -2.12
CA GLY A 13 2.22 15.42 -3.37
C GLY A 13 2.30 13.91 -3.17
N VAL A 14 3.07 13.45 -2.18
CA VAL A 14 3.20 12.03 -1.82
C VAL A 14 1.88 11.50 -1.25
N SER A 15 1.21 12.26 -0.38
CA SER A 15 -0.10 11.87 0.18
C SER A 15 -1.13 11.61 -0.93
N GLU A 16 -1.30 12.57 -1.83
CA GLU A 16 -2.26 12.48 -2.93
C GLU A 16 -1.84 11.42 -3.96
N GLY A 17 -0.54 11.32 -4.26
CA GLY A 17 0.00 10.30 -5.16
C GLY A 17 -0.25 8.89 -4.64
N LEU A 18 0.01 8.65 -3.36
CA LEU A 18 -0.20 7.35 -2.73
C LEU A 18 -1.70 6.96 -2.75
N ARG A 19 -2.58 7.90 -2.45
CA ARG A 19 -4.04 7.70 -2.56
C ARG A 19 -4.44 7.25 -3.96
N ARG A 20 -3.99 7.95 -5.00
CA ARG A 20 -4.33 7.63 -6.41
C ARG A 20 -3.81 6.26 -6.84
N LEU A 21 -2.61 5.87 -6.42
CA LEU A 21 -2.07 4.55 -6.71
C LEU A 21 -2.92 3.44 -6.08
N ILE A 22 -3.30 3.61 -4.82
CA ILE A 22 -4.15 2.66 -4.10
C ILE A 22 -5.55 2.58 -4.74
N ASP A 23 -6.17 3.73 -5.03
CA ASP A 23 -7.48 3.80 -5.69
C ASP A 23 -7.44 3.12 -7.06
N GLY A 24 -6.36 3.33 -7.84
CA GLY A 24 -6.19 2.70 -9.14
C GLY A 24 -6.15 1.17 -9.09
N VAL A 25 -5.44 0.61 -8.10
CA VAL A 25 -5.41 -0.85 -7.91
C VAL A 25 -6.72 -1.37 -7.31
N ALA A 26 -7.35 -0.64 -6.40
CA ALA A 26 -8.62 -1.03 -5.79
C ALA A 26 -9.80 -0.97 -6.76
N ALA A 27 -9.73 -0.12 -7.80
CA ALA A 27 -10.74 0.01 -8.85
C ALA A 27 -10.57 -1.01 -10.00
N GLY A 28 -9.42 -1.67 -10.08
CA GLY A 28 -9.17 -2.73 -11.07
C GLY A 28 -10.07 -3.95 -10.86
N ASN A 29 -10.28 -4.72 -11.94
CA ASN A 29 -10.99 -6.00 -11.90
C ASN A 29 -10.41 -6.92 -10.80
N ASP A 30 -11.21 -7.87 -10.31
CA ASP A 30 -10.98 -8.70 -9.10
C ASP A 30 -9.56 -9.30 -8.90
N GLU A 31 -8.72 -9.31 -9.92
CA GLU A 31 -7.34 -9.77 -9.84
C GLU A 31 -6.37 -8.65 -9.46
N LEU A 32 -5.81 -8.74 -8.25
CA LEU A 32 -4.76 -7.84 -7.80
C LEU A 32 -3.42 -8.14 -8.50
N ASP A 33 -2.78 -7.10 -9.03
CA ASP A 33 -1.43 -7.19 -9.57
C ASP A 33 -0.39 -7.14 -8.43
N PRO A 34 0.40 -8.22 -8.22
CA PRO A 34 1.42 -8.24 -7.18
C PRO A 34 2.53 -7.20 -7.37
N ASP A 35 2.88 -6.83 -8.60
CA ASP A 35 3.98 -5.90 -8.88
C ASP A 35 3.55 -4.45 -8.60
N ALA A 36 2.30 -4.12 -8.97
CA ALA A 36 1.68 -2.84 -8.59
C ALA A 36 1.57 -2.70 -7.07
N LEU A 37 1.17 -3.77 -6.36
CA LEU A 37 1.09 -3.77 -4.89
C LEU A 37 2.47 -3.64 -4.23
N GLU A 38 3.51 -4.25 -4.79
CA GLU A 38 4.88 -4.07 -4.31
C GLU A 38 5.32 -2.61 -4.40
N MET A 39 5.05 -1.97 -5.54
CA MET A 39 5.36 -0.56 -5.76
C MET A 39 4.64 0.33 -4.75
N ILE A 40 3.35 0.07 -4.50
CA ILE A 40 2.54 0.81 -3.52
C ILE A 40 3.07 0.61 -2.10
N ALA A 41 3.35 -0.63 -1.68
CA ALA A 41 3.89 -0.92 -0.37
C ALA A 41 5.22 -0.18 -0.14
N ARG A 42 6.11 -0.19 -1.15
CA ARG A 42 7.37 0.55 -1.11
C ARG A 42 7.17 2.07 -1.04
N ALA A 43 6.23 2.62 -1.80
CA ALA A 43 5.91 4.04 -1.74
C ALA A 43 5.38 4.44 -0.36
N ALA A 44 4.50 3.64 0.24
CA ALA A 44 4.00 3.85 1.60
C ALA A 44 5.12 3.77 2.65
N GLU A 45 6.05 2.82 2.52
CA GLU A 45 7.22 2.72 3.40
C GLU A 45 8.15 3.93 3.30
N VAL A 46 8.30 4.52 2.10
CA VAL A 46 9.08 5.76 1.92
C VAL A 46 8.35 6.94 2.56
N ALA A 47 7.05 7.08 2.28
CA ALA A 47 6.21 8.13 2.85
C ALA A 47 6.24 8.12 4.39
N ALA A 48 6.15 6.93 5.00
CA ALA A 48 6.18 6.75 6.45
C ALA A 48 7.53 7.10 7.11
N ARG A 49 8.61 7.24 6.32
CA ARG A 49 9.96 7.59 6.80
C ARG A 49 10.38 9.03 6.48
N MET A 50 9.56 9.80 5.78
CA MET A 50 9.82 11.23 5.53
C MET A 50 9.80 12.01 6.86
N ARG A 51 10.67 13.03 7.00
CA ARG A 51 10.64 13.90 8.19
C ARG A 51 9.52 14.93 8.10
N SER A 52 9.26 15.44 6.90
CA SER A 52 8.07 16.25 6.64
C SER A 52 6.82 15.39 6.86
N PRO A 53 5.81 15.89 7.58
CA PRO A 53 4.63 15.11 7.88
C PRO A 53 3.84 14.83 6.61
N VAL A 54 3.77 13.55 6.23
CA VAL A 54 2.87 13.08 5.18
C VAL A 54 1.54 12.72 5.83
N ASP A 55 0.44 13.34 5.38
CA ASP A 55 -0.89 12.90 5.77
C ASP A 55 -1.21 11.56 5.09
N LEU A 56 -1.33 10.50 5.89
CA LEU A 56 -1.63 9.16 5.40
C LEU A 56 -3.11 8.79 5.53
N TRP A 57 -3.97 9.69 6.05
CA TRP A 57 -5.37 9.38 6.33
C TRP A 57 -6.12 8.90 5.08
N PHE A 58 -5.92 9.55 3.94
CA PHE A 58 -6.55 9.13 2.69
C PHE A 58 -6.03 7.78 2.19
N ALA A 59 -4.72 7.53 2.28
CA ALA A 59 -4.11 6.27 1.90
C ALA A 59 -4.59 5.10 2.80
N GLN A 60 -4.73 5.37 4.10
CA GLN A 60 -5.31 4.44 5.06
C GLN A 60 -6.74 4.05 4.67
N ASN A 61 -7.57 5.05 4.38
CA ASN A 61 -8.96 4.81 3.97
C ASN A 61 -9.07 4.05 2.64
N ALA A 62 -8.27 4.42 1.65
CA ALA A 62 -8.24 3.75 0.35
C ALA A 62 -7.80 2.27 0.46
N SER A 63 -6.93 1.96 1.42
CA SER A 63 -6.39 0.61 1.62
C SER A 63 -7.39 -0.38 2.22
N PHE A 64 -8.47 0.07 2.87
CA PHE A 64 -9.44 -0.85 3.49
C PHE A 64 -10.05 -1.86 2.51
N ARG A 65 -10.38 -1.43 1.29
CA ARG A 65 -10.96 -2.33 0.26
C ARG A 65 -9.98 -3.42 -0.17
N LEU A 66 -8.68 -3.11 -0.17
CA LEU A 66 -7.64 -4.08 -0.49
C LEU A 66 -7.47 -5.08 0.66
N LEU A 67 -7.44 -4.60 1.90
CA LEU A 67 -7.27 -5.45 3.09
C LEU A 67 -8.46 -6.39 3.35
N GLN A 68 -9.67 -6.01 2.94
CA GLN A 68 -10.85 -6.90 3.01
C GLN A 68 -10.70 -8.18 2.18
N ARG A 69 -9.79 -8.21 1.19
CA ARG A 69 -9.53 -9.38 0.35
C ARG A 69 -8.56 -10.38 1.01
N LEU A 70 -7.92 -10.02 2.13
CA LEU A 70 -6.89 -10.84 2.77
C LEU A 70 -7.34 -12.25 3.16
N PRO A 71 -8.54 -12.49 3.74
CA PRO A 71 -8.93 -13.84 4.16
C PRO A 71 -8.93 -14.84 2.99
N GLY A 72 -9.57 -14.50 1.87
CA GLY A 72 -9.59 -15.36 0.67
C GLY A 72 -8.21 -15.51 0.01
N LEU A 73 -7.32 -14.53 0.18
CA LEU A 73 -5.94 -14.61 -0.29
C LEU A 73 -5.07 -15.49 0.63
N HIS A 74 -5.32 -15.48 1.94
CA HIS A 74 -4.66 -16.38 2.89
C HIS A 74 -4.99 -17.84 2.59
N GLU A 75 -6.25 -18.15 2.30
CA GLU A 75 -6.68 -19.51 1.90
C GLU A 75 -5.92 -19.97 0.64
N ARG A 76 -5.94 -19.18 -0.42
CA ARG A 76 -5.21 -19.49 -1.66
C ARG A 76 -3.70 -19.63 -1.44
N ALA A 77 -3.12 -18.77 -0.60
CA ALA A 77 -1.70 -18.82 -0.28
C ALA A 77 -1.34 -20.09 0.50
N ALA A 78 -2.21 -20.55 1.40
CA ALA A 78 -2.04 -21.81 2.13
C ALA A 78 -2.09 -23.02 1.18
N ASP A 79 -2.87 -22.95 0.11
CA ASP A 79 -2.92 -23.95 -0.96
C ASP A 79 -1.71 -23.89 -1.92
N GLY A 80 -0.76 -22.99 -1.68
CA GLY A 80 0.49 -22.88 -2.46
C GLY A 80 0.40 -21.97 -3.69
N ASP A 81 -0.65 -21.15 -3.81
CA ASP A 81 -0.74 -20.15 -4.88
C ASP A 81 0.34 -19.08 -4.72
N ALA A 82 1.38 -19.18 -5.55
CA ALA A 82 2.53 -18.27 -5.54
C ALA A 82 2.13 -16.80 -5.76
N ARG A 83 1.08 -16.52 -6.53
CA ARG A 83 0.58 -15.15 -6.75
C ARG A 83 -0.10 -14.64 -5.48
N ALA A 84 -0.94 -15.46 -4.85
CA ALA A 84 -1.61 -15.09 -3.60
C ALA A 84 -0.59 -14.83 -2.48
N ILE A 85 0.47 -15.65 -2.36
CA ILE A 85 1.56 -15.44 -1.39
C ILE A 85 2.20 -14.05 -1.57
N ARG A 86 2.52 -13.66 -2.82
CA ARG A 86 3.11 -12.34 -3.11
C ARG A 86 2.16 -11.21 -2.77
N ILE A 87 0.88 -11.34 -3.14
CA ILE A 87 -0.15 -10.32 -2.87
C ILE A 87 -0.31 -10.14 -1.35
N VAL A 88 -0.46 -11.21 -0.59
CA VAL A 88 -0.56 -11.17 0.88
C VAL A 88 0.64 -10.46 1.48
N GLY A 89 1.86 -10.85 1.09
CA GLY A 89 3.08 -10.23 1.61
C GLY A 89 3.14 -8.72 1.35
N ASN A 90 2.76 -8.29 0.14
CA ASN A 90 2.73 -6.86 -0.19
C ASN A 90 1.62 -6.09 0.54
N LEU A 91 0.44 -6.68 0.73
CA LEU A 91 -0.65 -6.07 1.50
C LEU A 91 -0.31 -5.94 2.99
N GLN A 92 0.35 -6.95 3.57
CA GLN A 92 0.83 -6.88 4.96
C GLN A 92 1.91 -5.80 5.14
N ARG A 93 2.83 -5.65 4.18
CA ARG A 93 3.82 -4.56 4.18
C ARG A 93 3.15 -3.20 4.07
N LEU A 94 2.18 -3.05 3.18
CA LEU A 94 1.39 -1.82 3.04
C LEU A 94 0.67 -1.49 4.36
N ALA A 95 -0.01 -2.47 4.98
CA ALA A 95 -0.68 -2.28 6.26
C ALA A 95 0.30 -1.86 7.36
N GLY A 96 1.48 -2.47 7.43
CA GLY A 96 2.53 -2.09 8.38
C GLY A 96 3.03 -0.66 8.18
N ALA A 97 3.27 -0.25 6.94
CA ALA A 97 3.69 1.12 6.62
C ALA A 97 2.63 2.17 6.97
N LEU A 98 1.35 1.83 6.75
CA LEU A 98 0.21 2.70 7.06
C LEU A 98 -0.29 2.57 8.51
N ARG A 99 0.32 1.72 9.33
CA ARG A 99 -0.09 1.41 10.71
C ARG A 99 -1.56 0.95 10.82
N LEU A 100 -2.00 0.14 9.87
CA LEU A 100 -3.33 -0.46 9.83
C LEU A 100 -3.33 -1.83 10.52
N ALA A 101 -4.45 -2.16 11.15
CA ALA A 101 -4.69 -3.52 11.62
C ALA A 101 -4.94 -4.44 10.42
N VAL A 102 -4.30 -5.62 10.43
CA VAL A 102 -4.49 -6.65 9.42
C VAL A 102 -5.55 -7.62 9.94
N PRO A 103 -6.70 -7.79 9.25
CA PRO A 103 -7.65 -8.83 9.61
C PRO A 103 -7.00 -10.21 9.43
N ALA A 104 -7.12 -11.06 10.44
CA ALA A 104 -6.57 -12.42 10.47
C ALA A 104 -7.22 -13.30 9.41
#